data_AF-A0ABD1YQ97-F1
#
_entry.id   AF-A0ABD1YQ97-F1
#
_cell.length_a   1.000
_cell.length_b   1.000
_cell.length_c   1.000
_cell.angle_alpha   90.00
_cell.angle_beta   90.00
_cell.angle_gamma   90.00
#
_symmetry.space_group_name_H-M   'P 1'
#
loop_
_entity.id
_entity.type
_entity.pdbx_description
1 polymer ?
#
loop_
_entity_poly.entity_id
_entity_poly.type
_entity_poly.pdbx_seq_one_letter_code
_entity_poly.pdbx_strand_id
1 'polypeptide(L)'
;MILAQVCAPQDGCSTTEHKSAFLRFVTMASQLFVCALLLLVWVQGGVLAQGGRRLLTDSCDGGLNRPPTPPSFGGTAQGPSSSQDVYMVPYTAGSGIFTKAIISVGDSALNNYTMVGIPDGLGAYDNGNGTMTVVMNHELSAGKGIIRAHGSNGAFVSKWIIQKNDFSVLYGEDLIKQVYSWDRNSKTYLDPSASPPVQFNRFCSATLAPESNFYNPSSGKGFKDLIFFNGEEDGFTGRAFAHIVTGPFAGTSYELPYMGQAGWENVSPHTVLNGPNGDKTIVIGTDDGGHNRVFVYVGDKKASGNPVEKAGLTGGKLYVIYVEGLEDEVNQGANLTVHSTMAFKAVLLGDGDLSGTSGTGPQIQANFLPANNVAPLAFNNTKFNRPEDGAWDPKIDSDFYFITTASFSSLGQHTRLWRLRFNDPTLQTSLEGTIEILINGPDGSSTAGPKMLDNIAVTKRGEFILQEDPGSNPHIARMWRYNRKTDVLDIIAQHNPAFFSPPTPVKTIDEESSGVINVDKILGRGWYLFDVQSHNTLPDPLVQDGQLLALYVPTGDSECA
;
A
#
# COMPACT_ATOMS: atom_id res chain seq x y z
N MET A 1 -74.20 -32.38 -4.33
CA MET A 1 -74.75 -33.75 -4.22
C MET A 1 -74.81 -34.09 -2.73
N ILE A 2 -76.00 -34.26 -2.13
CA ILE A 2 -76.69 -35.56 -1.93
C ILE A 2 -75.87 -36.43 -0.93
N LEU A 3 -76.33 -36.94 0.24
CA LEU A 3 -77.66 -37.29 0.82
C LEU A 3 -77.47 -37.20 2.38
N ALA A 4 -78.25 -36.50 3.21
CA ALA A 4 -79.50 -36.86 3.91
C ALA A 4 -79.50 -38.12 4.83
N GLN A 5 -80.24 -38.00 5.98
CA GLN A 5 -80.66 -39.03 6.99
C GLN A 5 -79.59 -39.45 8.06
N VAL A 6 -79.89 -39.86 9.32
CA VAL A 6 -81.15 -40.05 10.11
C VAL A 6 -80.98 -40.04 11.67
N CYS A 7 -82.07 -39.75 12.41
CA CYS A 7 -82.47 -39.99 13.83
C CYS A 7 -81.53 -40.17 15.06
N ALA A 8 -81.72 -39.26 16.05
CA ALA A 8 -82.39 -39.45 17.37
C ALA A 8 -81.73 -40.33 18.50
N PRO A 9 -82.21 -40.33 19.77
CA PRO A 9 -81.43 -39.77 20.89
C PRO A 9 -81.19 -40.73 22.08
N GLN A 10 -80.28 -40.40 23.02
CA GLN A 10 -80.46 -40.56 24.49
C GLN A 10 -79.41 -39.73 25.29
N ASP A 11 -79.90 -39.06 26.34
CA ASP A 11 -79.30 -38.81 27.66
C ASP A 11 -77.84 -38.31 27.81
N GLY A 12 -77.69 -36.98 27.76
CA GLY A 12 -77.13 -36.17 28.85
C GLY A 12 -75.63 -36.17 29.16
N CYS A 13 -74.94 -35.06 28.82
CA CYS A 13 -73.99 -34.41 29.75
C CYS A 13 -73.60 -32.95 29.36
N SER A 14 -73.40 -32.12 30.39
CA SER A 14 -72.55 -30.90 30.44
C SER A 14 -72.81 -29.71 29.47
N THR A 15 -73.09 -28.54 30.05
CA THR A 15 -73.24 -27.22 29.37
C THR A 15 -71.89 -26.54 29.05
N THR A 16 -70.86 -27.30 28.65
CA THR A 16 -69.49 -26.77 28.50
C THR A 16 -69.03 -26.62 27.04
N GLU A 17 -69.69 -27.28 26.08
CA GLU A 17 -69.18 -27.35 24.70
C GLU A 17 -69.53 -26.13 23.81
N HIS A 18 -70.66 -25.47 24.04
CA HIS A 18 -71.12 -24.39 23.16
C HIS A 18 -70.22 -23.13 23.15
N LYS A 19 -69.41 -22.89 24.19
CA LYS A 19 -68.41 -21.80 24.19
C LYS A 19 -67.10 -22.19 23.49
N SER A 20 -66.75 -23.48 23.46
CA SER A 20 -65.54 -24.00 22.80
C SER A 20 -65.70 -24.03 21.28
N ALA A 21 -66.87 -24.48 20.79
CA ALA A 21 -67.16 -24.55 19.36
C ALA A 21 -67.12 -23.17 18.67
N PHE A 22 -67.75 -22.15 19.28
CA PHE A 22 -67.78 -20.80 18.71
C PHE A 22 -66.38 -20.16 18.67
N LEU A 23 -65.58 -20.32 19.74
CA LEU A 23 -64.22 -19.79 19.79
C LEU A 23 -63.30 -20.50 18.77
N ARG A 24 -63.41 -21.83 18.60
CA ARG A 24 -62.68 -22.57 17.56
C ARG A 24 -63.07 -22.13 16.15
N PHE A 25 -64.35 -21.84 15.89
CA PHE A 25 -64.80 -21.36 14.58
C PHE A 25 -64.23 -19.96 14.26
N VAL A 26 -64.21 -19.05 15.23
CA VAL A 26 -63.60 -17.71 15.07
C VAL A 26 -62.07 -17.80 14.89
N THR A 27 -61.40 -18.71 15.57
CA THR A 27 -59.95 -18.92 15.41
C THR A 27 -59.60 -19.58 14.07
N MET A 28 -60.36 -20.56 13.59
CA MET A 28 -60.17 -21.12 12.24
C MET A 28 -60.50 -20.11 11.15
N ALA A 29 -61.56 -19.31 11.29
CA ALA A 29 -61.92 -18.29 10.32
C ALA A 29 -60.83 -17.20 10.21
N SER A 30 -60.27 -16.75 11.32
CA SER A 30 -59.17 -15.77 11.32
C SER A 30 -57.85 -16.35 10.78
N GLN A 31 -57.51 -17.62 11.10
CA GLN A 31 -56.35 -18.29 10.50
C GLN A 31 -56.51 -18.51 8.99
N LEU A 32 -57.69 -18.89 8.51
CA LEU A 32 -57.98 -18.99 7.08
C LEU A 32 -57.92 -17.62 6.38
N PHE A 33 -58.36 -16.54 7.03
CA PHE A 33 -58.26 -15.18 6.48
C PHE A 33 -56.81 -14.70 6.39
N VAL A 34 -55.97 -15.01 7.39
CA VAL A 34 -54.53 -14.70 7.38
C VAL A 34 -53.79 -15.54 6.35
N CYS A 35 -54.07 -16.83 6.22
CA CYS A 35 -53.53 -17.67 5.14
C CYS A 35 -53.99 -17.21 3.76
N ALA A 36 -55.24 -16.78 3.60
CA ALA A 36 -55.73 -16.22 2.34
C ALA A 36 -55.06 -14.89 1.98
N LEU A 37 -54.83 -13.99 2.95
CA LEU A 37 -54.04 -12.77 2.72
C LEU A 37 -52.59 -13.09 2.35
N LEU A 38 -51.94 -14.04 3.04
CA LEU A 38 -50.58 -14.45 2.72
C LEU A 38 -50.46 -15.08 1.33
N LEU A 39 -51.45 -15.89 0.91
CA LEU A 39 -51.55 -16.42 -0.45
C LEU A 39 -51.85 -15.33 -1.49
N LEU A 40 -52.67 -14.33 -1.20
CA LEU A 40 -52.90 -13.18 -2.09
C LEU A 40 -51.66 -12.29 -2.24
N VAL A 41 -50.90 -12.08 -1.17
CA VAL A 41 -49.59 -11.39 -1.22
C VAL A 41 -48.57 -12.21 -2.02
N TRP A 42 -48.57 -13.54 -1.90
CA TRP A 42 -47.72 -14.42 -2.72
C TRP A 42 -48.13 -14.44 -4.20
N VAL A 43 -49.43 -14.47 -4.51
CA VAL A 43 -49.94 -14.52 -5.89
C VAL A 43 -49.83 -13.16 -6.58
N GLN A 44 -50.09 -12.04 -5.90
CA GLN A 44 -49.85 -10.71 -6.47
C GLN A 44 -48.35 -10.35 -6.53
N GLY A 45 -47.54 -10.81 -5.57
CA GLY A 45 -46.08 -10.74 -5.65
C GLY A 45 -45.48 -11.60 -6.77
N GLY A 46 -46.09 -12.76 -7.06
CA GLY A 46 -45.64 -13.68 -8.11
C GLY A 46 -46.03 -13.27 -9.53
N VAL A 47 -47.15 -12.57 -9.72
CA VAL A 47 -47.67 -12.22 -11.06
C VAL A 47 -47.14 -10.87 -11.58
N LEU A 48 -46.66 -9.97 -10.70
CA LEU A 48 -45.83 -8.83 -11.13
C LEU A 48 -44.35 -9.21 -11.37
N ALA A 49 -43.97 -10.48 -11.11
CA ALA A 49 -42.61 -10.99 -11.29
C ALA A 49 -42.41 -11.83 -12.58
N GLN A 50 -43.37 -11.85 -13.51
CA GLN A 50 -43.29 -12.59 -14.77
C GLN A 50 -43.60 -11.72 -16.00
N GLY A 51 -42.76 -10.71 -16.24
CA GLY A 51 -42.93 -9.77 -17.36
C GLY A 51 -41.64 -9.06 -17.79
N GLY A 52 -40.49 -9.72 -17.65
CA GLY A 52 -39.20 -9.05 -17.85
C GLY A 52 -37.98 -9.95 -17.67
N ARG A 53 -37.97 -11.13 -18.30
CA ARG A 53 -36.79 -12.03 -18.29
C ARG A 53 -35.70 -11.53 -19.23
N ARG A 54 -35.23 -10.30 -18.99
CA ARG A 54 -33.90 -9.85 -19.42
C ARG A 54 -32.90 -10.75 -18.69
N LEU A 55 -31.93 -11.29 -19.40
CA LEU A 55 -30.87 -12.11 -18.80
C LEU A 55 -30.12 -11.25 -17.79
N LEU A 56 -30.32 -11.51 -16.49
CA LEU A 56 -29.51 -10.94 -15.41
C LEU A 56 -28.19 -11.71 -15.35
N THR A 57 -27.28 -11.36 -16.25
CA THR A 57 -25.84 -11.60 -16.10
C THR A 57 -25.26 -10.48 -15.25
N ASP A 58 -25.55 -10.49 -13.95
CA ASP A 58 -25.05 -9.50 -12.98
C ASP A 58 -24.84 -10.16 -11.62
N SER A 59 -23.58 -10.25 -11.16
CA SER A 59 -23.18 -10.02 -9.74
C SER A 59 -21.68 -10.22 -9.42
N CYS A 60 -20.78 -10.46 -10.40
CA CYS A 60 -19.33 -10.22 -10.19
C CYS A 60 -18.94 -8.75 -10.48
N ASP A 61 -19.75 -8.02 -11.25
CA ASP A 61 -19.60 -6.59 -11.51
C ASP A 61 -20.55 -5.77 -10.63
N GLY A 62 -20.08 -5.45 -9.44
CA GLY A 62 -20.75 -4.54 -8.52
C GLY A 62 -20.64 -3.09 -8.97
N GLY A 63 -21.61 -2.64 -9.77
CA GLY A 63 -21.99 -1.22 -9.89
C GLY A 63 -21.21 -0.37 -10.90
N LEU A 64 -21.92 0.64 -11.40
CA LEU A 64 -21.41 1.68 -12.29
C LEU A 64 -20.18 2.39 -11.67
N ASN A 65 -19.23 2.81 -12.53
CA ASN A 65 -17.98 3.52 -12.21
C ASN A 65 -16.73 2.65 -11.92
N ARG A 66 -16.47 1.62 -12.74
CA ARG A 66 -15.12 1.10 -12.99
C ARG A 66 -14.53 1.74 -14.27
N PRO A 67 -13.20 1.71 -14.48
CA PRO A 67 -12.59 2.04 -15.77
C PRO A 67 -13.14 1.17 -16.91
N PRO A 68 -12.98 1.61 -18.17
CA PRO A 68 -13.33 0.80 -19.32
C PRO A 68 -12.47 -0.46 -19.28
N THR A 69 -13.06 -1.62 -19.58
CA THR A 69 -12.30 -2.86 -19.73
C THR A 69 -11.17 -2.62 -20.74
N PRO A 70 -9.90 -2.86 -20.37
CA PRO A 70 -8.78 -2.68 -21.29
C PRO A 70 -8.96 -3.49 -22.58
N PRO A 71 -8.36 -3.05 -23.70
CA PRO A 71 -8.34 -3.86 -24.92
C PRO A 71 -7.77 -5.25 -24.60
N SER A 72 -8.47 -6.31 -25.00
CA SER A 72 -8.08 -7.69 -24.64
C SER A 72 -6.72 -8.13 -25.22
N PHE A 73 -6.19 -7.38 -26.19
CA PHE A 73 -4.86 -7.58 -26.77
C PHE A 73 -3.75 -6.81 -26.02
N GLY A 74 -4.11 -6.02 -25.01
CA GLY A 74 -3.21 -5.10 -24.31
C GLY A 74 -2.92 -3.84 -25.12
N GLY A 75 -1.81 -3.18 -24.81
CA GLY A 75 -1.29 -2.03 -25.54
C GLY A 75 -1.02 -0.81 -24.66
N THR A 76 -1.11 0.37 -25.25
CA THR A 76 -0.81 1.65 -24.60
C THR A 76 -1.89 2.69 -24.91
N ALA A 77 -2.05 3.69 -24.05
CA ALA A 77 -2.86 4.86 -24.35
C ALA A 77 -2.39 6.12 -23.61
N GLN A 78 -2.49 7.27 -24.28
CA GLN A 78 -2.46 8.59 -23.63
C GLN A 78 -3.81 8.85 -22.96
N GLY A 79 -3.79 9.35 -21.72
CA GLY A 79 -4.99 9.76 -21.01
C GLY A 79 -5.42 11.19 -21.34
N PRO A 80 -6.67 11.56 -21.00
CA PRO A 80 -7.22 12.88 -21.33
C PRO A 80 -6.57 14.04 -20.56
N SER A 81 -5.70 13.75 -19.59
CA SER A 81 -4.99 14.73 -18.75
C SER A 81 -3.45 14.61 -18.83
N SER A 82 -2.91 13.80 -19.75
CA SER A 82 -1.46 13.74 -20.02
C SER A 82 -1.15 14.34 -21.38
N SER A 83 -0.09 15.15 -21.50
CA SER A 83 0.42 15.68 -22.76
C SER A 83 1.45 14.80 -23.47
N GLN A 84 1.87 13.69 -22.83
CA GLN A 84 2.92 12.79 -23.32
C GLN A 84 2.36 11.40 -23.67
N ASP A 85 3.04 10.68 -24.57
CA ASP A 85 2.85 9.24 -24.70
C ASP A 85 3.30 8.50 -23.42
N VAL A 86 2.96 7.21 -23.31
CA VAL A 86 3.34 6.41 -22.14
C VAL A 86 4.86 6.25 -22.03
N TYR A 87 5.38 6.45 -20.82
CA TYR A 87 6.80 6.25 -20.50
C TYR A 87 7.11 4.76 -20.26
N MET A 88 6.13 3.92 -19.95
CA MET A 88 6.29 2.47 -19.84
C MET A 88 5.32 1.71 -20.77
N VAL A 89 5.83 0.66 -21.43
CA VAL A 89 5.11 -0.15 -22.43
C VAL A 89 5.08 -1.64 -22.03
N PRO A 90 4.05 -2.41 -22.41
CA PRO A 90 4.05 -3.86 -22.25
C PRO A 90 5.27 -4.51 -22.94
N TYR A 91 5.95 -5.42 -22.25
CA TYR A 91 7.19 -6.04 -22.76
C TYR A 91 6.92 -6.93 -23.98
N THR A 92 5.81 -7.67 -23.96
CA THR A 92 5.35 -8.52 -25.06
C THR A 92 4.05 -7.98 -25.64
N ALA A 93 4.05 -7.68 -26.94
CA ALA A 93 2.83 -7.30 -27.67
C ALA A 93 1.82 -8.46 -27.69
N GLY A 94 0.53 -8.18 -27.48
CA GLY A 94 -0.51 -9.21 -27.43
C GLY A 94 -0.63 -9.96 -26.10
N SER A 95 0.14 -9.58 -25.09
CA SER A 95 0.09 -10.17 -23.73
C SER A 95 -1.20 -9.87 -22.94
N GLY A 96 -2.07 -8.99 -23.44
CA GLY A 96 -3.23 -8.49 -22.68
C GLY A 96 -2.88 -7.43 -21.63
N ILE A 97 -1.59 -7.13 -21.42
CA ILE A 97 -1.13 -6.08 -20.50
C ILE A 97 -1.34 -4.72 -21.15
N PHE A 98 -1.87 -3.76 -20.40
CA PHE A 98 -2.20 -2.42 -20.91
C PHE A 98 -1.66 -1.33 -19.98
N THR A 99 -0.95 -0.35 -20.52
CA THR A 99 -0.50 0.85 -19.78
C THR A 99 -1.21 2.11 -20.27
N LYS A 100 -1.54 3.02 -19.35
CA LYS A 100 -2.17 4.30 -19.69
C LYS A 100 -1.54 5.45 -18.90
N ALA A 101 -1.07 6.48 -19.60
CA ALA A 101 -0.62 7.72 -18.98
C ALA A 101 -1.85 8.46 -18.41
N ILE A 102 -1.82 8.83 -17.13
CA ILE A 102 -2.89 9.59 -16.47
C ILE A 102 -2.61 11.09 -16.62
N ILE A 103 -1.43 11.52 -16.18
CA ILE A 103 -0.94 12.90 -16.17
C ILE A 103 0.60 12.87 -16.21
N SER A 104 1.22 13.84 -16.88
CA SER A 104 2.68 14.01 -16.92
C SER A 104 3.11 15.32 -16.25
N VAL A 105 4.39 15.42 -15.90
CA VAL A 105 4.94 16.64 -15.31
C VAL A 105 4.72 17.84 -16.24
N GLY A 106 4.25 18.95 -15.67
CA GLY A 106 3.88 20.16 -16.41
C GLY A 106 2.42 20.19 -16.86
N ASP A 107 1.70 19.07 -16.88
CA ASP A 107 0.25 19.05 -17.08
C ASP A 107 -0.48 19.49 -15.80
N SER A 108 -1.73 19.94 -15.96
CA SER A 108 -2.55 20.44 -14.85
C SER A 108 -3.92 19.77 -14.79
N ALA A 109 -4.40 19.56 -13.56
CA ALA A 109 -5.80 19.24 -13.27
C ALA A 109 -6.73 20.40 -13.66
N LEU A 110 -8.06 20.17 -13.72
CA LEU A 110 -9.05 21.20 -14.11
C LEU A 110 -9.07 22.44 -13.19
N ASN A 111 -8.52 22.37 -11.98
CA ASN A 111 -8.32 23.51 -11.08
C ASN A 111 -7.00 24.27 -11.29
N ASN A 112 -6.26 23.97 -12.36
CA ASN A 112 -4.92 24.51 -12.71
C ASN A 112 -3.79 24.13 -11.72
N TYR A 113 -3.97 23.08 -10.91
CA TYR A 113 -2.88 22.52 -10.11
C TYR A 113 -2.01 21.62 -10.99
N THR A 114 -0.73 21.95 -11.10
CA THR A 114 0.25 21.32 -12.02
C THR A 114 1.01 20.17 -11.36
N MET A 115 1.25 19.08 -12.11
CA MET A 115 2.11 17.98 -11.68
C MET A 115 3.57 18.44 -11.69
N VAL A 116 4.25 18.26 -10.57
CA VAL A 116 5.69 18.51 -10.40
C VAL A 116 6.46 17.21 -10.59
N GLY A 117 7.75 17.32 -10.91
CA GLY A 117 8.68 16.22 -11.11
C GLY A 117 8.88 15.30 -9.93
N ILE A 118 9.70 14.29 -10.22
CA ILE A 118 10.18 13.30 -9.25
C ILE A 118 8.99 12.62 -8.53
N PRO A 119 7.95 12.13 -9.26
CA PRO A 119 6.81 11.46 -8.65
C PRO A 119 7.24 10.09 -8.12
N ASP A 120 6.76 9.76 -6.94
CA ASP A 120 7.18 8.56 -6.22
C ASP A 120 6.02 8.07 -5.33
N GLY A 121 6.24 7.00 -4.55
CA GLY A 121 5.50 6.59 -3.37
C GLY A 121 4.00 6.92 -3.41
N LEU A 122 3.17 6.00 -3.92
CA LEU A 122 1.74 6.25 -4.11
C LEU A 122 0.84 5.73 -2.99
N GLY A 123 -0.36 6.30 -2.93
CA GLY A 123 -1.49 5.78 -2.16
C GLY A 123 -2.80 6.09 -2.85
N ALA A 124 -3.80 5.20 -2.80
CA ALA A 124 -5.10 5.47 -3.41
C ALA A 124 -6.30 4.95 -2.61
N TYR A 125 -7.43 5.67 -2.70
CA TYR A 125 -8.73 5.25 -2.15
C TYR A 125 -9.90 5.65 -3.06
N ASP A 126 -11.00 4.91 -2.94
CA ASP A 126 -12.24 5.21 -3.67
C ASP A 126 -13.03 6.32 -2.94
N ASN A 127 -13.50 7.33 -3.67
CA ASN A 127 -14.33 8.39 -3.11
C ASN A 127 -15.82 8.02 -3.04
N GLY A 128 -16.20 6.84 -3.55
CA GLY A 128 -17.59 6.33 -3.52
C GLY A 128 -18.55 7.06 -4.47
N ASN A 129 -18.06 8.01 -5.26
CA ASN A 129 -18.84 8.88 -6.14
C ASN A 129 -18.49 8.73 -7.64
N GLY A 130 -17.65 7.74 -7.97
CA GLY A 130 -17.14 7.49 -9.32
C GLY A 130 -15.74 8.05 -9.60
N THR A 131 -15.21 8.87 -8.70
CA THR A 131 -13.79 9.24 -8.67
C THR A 131 -13.00 8.37 -7.70
N MET A 132 -11.69 8.33 -7.86
CA MET A 132 -10.73 7.90 -6.85
C MET A 132 -9.88 9.11 -6.43
N THR A 133 -9.26 9.02 -5.26
CA THR A 133 -8.18 9.92 -4.87
C THR A 133 -6.87 9.17 -4.86
N VAL A 134 -5.84 9.79 -5.44
CA VAL A 134 -4.44 9.35 -5.38
C VAL A 134 -3.66 10.39 -4.58
N VAL A 135 -2.82 9.93 -3.66
CA VAL A 135 -1.75 10.71 -3.03
C VAL A 135 -0.41 10.21 -3.56
N MET A 136 0.53 11.12 -3.72
CA MET A 136 1.80 10.90 -4.44
C MET A 136 2.90 11.68 -3.76
N ASN A 137 4.01 11.01 -3.46
CA ASN A 137 5.23 11.68 -3.04
C ASN A 137 5.86 12.44 -4.21
N HIS A 138 6.60 13.48 -3.88
CA HIS A 138 7.49 14.17 -4.78
C HIS A 138 8.88 14.22 -4.14
N GLU A 139 9.82 13.44 -4.66
CA GLU A 139 11.10 13.12 -4.02
C GLU A 139 12.16 14.25 -4.15
N LEU A 140 11.70 15.50 -4.29
CA LEU A 140 12.53 16.68 -4.40
C LEU A 140 13.52 16.81 -3.22
N SER A 141 14.79 17.06 -3.54
CA SER A 141 15.77 17.48 -2.54
C SER A 141 15.35 18.78 -1.86
N ALA A 142 15.72 18.96 -0.60
CA ALA A 142 15.49 20.18 0.17
C ALA A 142 15.92 21.44 -0.61
N GLY A 143 15.05 22.45 -0.66
CA GLY A 143 15.34 23.71 -1.35
C GLY A 143 15.01 23.73 -2.85
N LYS A 144 14.55 22.63 -3.46
CA LYS A 144 14.11 22.58 -4.87
C LYS A 144 12.66 23.00 -5.05
N GLY A 145 12.31 23.47 -6.24
CA GLY A 145 10.94 23.90 -6.55
C GLY A 145 10.50 25.12 -5.75
N ILE A 146 9.19 25.36 -5.78
CA ILE A 146 8.53 26.50 -5.13
C ILE A 146 8.02 26.18 -3.73
N ILE A 147 7.77 27.22 -2.93
CA ILE A 147 7.10 27.09 -1.63
C ILE A 147 5.71 26.47 -1.82
N ARG A 148 5.44 25.40 -1.07
CA ARG A 148 4.18 24.64 -1.03
C ARG A 148 3.27 25.13 0.08
N ALA A 149 2.05 24.59 0.18
CA ALA A 149 1.04 24.99 1.15
C ALA A 149 1.46 24.91 2.63
N HIS A 150 2.48 24.11 2.98
CA HIS A 150 3.05 24.01 4.32
C HIS A 150 4.11 25.09 4.64
N GLY A 151 4.42 25.99 3.70
CA GLY A 151 5.30 27.14 3.91
C GLY A 151 6.79 26.91 3.59
N SER A 152 7.19 25.74 3.10
CA SER A 152 8.55 25.45 2.62
C SER A 152 8.55 24.83 1.22
N ASN A 153 9.74 24.67 0.64
CA ASN A 153 9.98 23.97 -0.63
C ASN A 153 10.81 22.69 -0.41
N GLY A 154 11.20 21.98 -1.47
CA GLY A 154 11.72 20.61 -1.40
C GLY A 154 10.61 19.57 -1.53
N ALA A 155 10.77 18.41 -0.90
CA ALA A 155 9.81 17.31 -0.98
C ALA A 155 8.42 17.69 -0.45
N PHE A 156 7.39 17.08 -1.02
CA PHE A 156 6.00 17.27 -0.60
C PHE A 156 5.13 16.11 -1.07
N VAL A 157 3.86 16.11 -0.66
CA VAL A 157 2.86 15.13 -1.10
C VAL A 157 1.74 15.86 -1.82
N SER A 158 1.47 15.45 -3.07
CA SER A 158 0.32 15.92 -3.84
C SER A 158 -0.89 15.00 -3.63
N LYS A 159 -2.09 15.54 -3.86
CA LYS A 159 -3.36 14.81 -3.76
C LYS A 159 -4.24 15.13 -4.97
N TRP A 160 -4.65 14.10 -5.68
CA TRP A 160 -5.35 14.17 -6.96
C TRP A 160 -6.72 13.51 -6.89
N ILE A 161 -7.75 14.12 -7.47
CA ILE A 161 -9.07 13.50 -7.69
C ILE A 161 -9.19 13.13 -9.16
N ILE A 162 -9.39 11.85 -9.43
CA ILE A 162 -9.29 11.26 -10.78
C ILE A 162 -10.57 10.49 -11.09
N GLN A 163 -11.14 10.70 -12.27
CA GLN A 163 -12.29 9.92 -12.73
C GLN A 163 -11.91 8.46 -12.98
N LYS A 164 -12.66 7.53 -12.39
CA LYS A 164 -12.37 6.10 -12.59
C LYS A 164 -12.70 5.61 -14.00
N ASN A 165 -13.63 6.27 -14.72
CA ASN A 165 -14.12 5.81 -16.03
C ASN A 165 -13.25 6.21 -17.24
N ASP A 166 -12.34 7.17 -17.10
CA ASP A 166 -11.45 7.59 -18.20
C ASP A 166 -10.04 8.06 -17.77
N PHE A 167 -9.78 8.15 -16.46
CA PHE A 167 -8.56 8.71 -15.87
C PHE A 167 -8.35 10.22 -16.07
N SER A 168 -9.40 11.00 -16.33
CA SER A 168 -9.31 12.46 -16.29
C SER A 168 -9.07 12.99 -14.87
N VAL A 169 -8.10 13.89 -14.73
CA VAL A 169 -7.69 14.48 -13.46
C VAL A 169 -8.49 15.76 -13.21
N LEU A 170 -9.44 15.69 -12.27
CA LEU A 170 -10.40 16.75 -12.00
C LEU A 170 -9.86 17.84 -11.09
N TYR A 171 -9.00 17.47 -10.15
CA TYR A 171 -8.53 18.37 -9.09
C TYR A 171 -7.18 17.90 -8.56
N GLY A 172 -6.31 18.85 -8.23
CA GLY A 172 -5.08 18.61 -7.46
C GLY A 172 -4.90 19.61 -6.31
N GLU A 173 -4.30 19.19 -5.21
CA GLU A 173 -3.85 20.06 -4.12
C GLU A 173 -2.56 19.54 -3.47
N ASP A 174 -1.84 20.41 -2.75
CA ASP A 174 -0.88 19.97 -1.74
C ASP A 174 -1.65 19.27 -0.60
N LEU A 175 -1.25 18.05 -0.26
CA LEU A 175 -1.79 17.37 0.92
C LEU A 175 -1.33 18.09 2.19
N ILE A 176 -0.03 18.35 2.31
CA ILE A 176 0.60 18.83 3.55
C ILE A 176 0.35 20.33 3.74
N LYS A 177 -0.27 20.69 4.86
CA LYS A 177 -0.70 22.06 5.21
C LYS A 177 -0.19 22.51 6.58
N GLN A 178 -0.03 21.58 7.53
CA GLN A 178 0.53 21.82 8.86
C GLN A 178 1.50 20.69 9.22
N VAL A 179 2.62 21.00 9.86
CA VAL A 179 3.67 20.02 10.17
C VAL A 179 4.08 20.12 11.64
N TYR A 180 3.74 19.09 12.41
CA TYR A 180 4.24 18.90 13.77
C TYR A 180 5.57 18.13 13.70
N SER A 181 6.67 18.87 13.59
CA SER A 181 8.03 18.34 13.73
C SER A 181 8.41 18.13 15.20
N TRP A 182 9.48 17.39 15.45
CA TRP A 182 9.84 16.93 16.80
C TRP A 182 11.15 17.53 17.35
N ASP A 183 11.07 18.18 18.51
CA ASP A 183 12.26 18.53 19.28
C ASP A 183 12.71 17.33 20.13
N ARG A 184 13.86 16.77 19.74
CA ARG A 184 14.53 15.62 20.38
C ARG A 184 15.09 15.93 21.77
N ASN A 185 15.28 17.20 22.13
CA ASN A 185 15.78 17.59 23.44
C ASN A 185 14.66 17.65 24.48
N SER A 186 13.55 18.33 24.17
CA SER A 186 12.37 18.37 25.04
C SER A 186 11.50 17.12 24.94
N LYS A 187 11.66 16.30 23.89
CA LYS A 187 10.76 15.20 23.51
C LYS A 187 9.32 15.68 23.34
N THR A 188 9.13 16.74 22.55
CA THR A 188 7.79 17.30 22.25
C THR A 188 7.62 17.67 20.78
N TYR A 189 6.37 17.67 20.31
CA TYR A 189 6.02 18.24 19.01
C TYR A 189 6.05 19.77 19.09
N LEU A 190 6.67 20.37 18.08
CA LEU A 190 6.67 21.82 17.88
C LEU A 190 5.31 22.28 17.36
N ASP A 191 4.87 23.47 17.80
CA ASP A 191 3.65 24.12 17.31
C ASP A 191 3.89 24.66 15.89
N PRO A 192 3.15 24.19 14.86
CA PRO A 192 3.35 24.63 13.47
C PRO A 192 3.10 26.13 13.26
N SER A 193 2.35 26.78 14.15
CA SER A 193 2.04 28.21 14.08
C SER A 193 3.10 29.10 14.74
N ALA A 194 3.93 28.53 15.60
CA ALA A 194 4.99 29.23 16.35
C ALA A 194 6.42 28.85 15.90
N SER A 195 6.54 27.94 14.94
CA SER A 195 7.82 27.36 14.49
C SER A 195 8.11 27.70 13.02
N PRO A 196 9.38 27.71 12.59
CA PRO A 196 9.72 27.84 11.18
C PRO A 196 9.08 26.72 10.33
N PRO A 197 8.68 26.99 9.07
CA PRO A 197 8.22 25.95 8.16
C PRO A 197 9.23 24.81 8.02
N VAL A 198 8.74 23.58 8.06
CA VAL A 198 9.58 22.40 7.92
C VAL A 198 9.94 22.23 6.45
N GLN A 199 11.23 22.24 6.14
CA GLN A 199 11.74 21.79 4.85
C GLN A 199 11.83 20.25 4.88
N PHE A 200 11.40 19.61 3.80
CA PHE A 200 11.48 18.17 3.60
C PHE A 200 12.50 17.83 2.51
N ASN A 201 13.14 16.68 2.63
CA ASN A 201 14.11 16.16 1.67
C ASN A 201 13.73 14.76 1.20
N ARG A 202 13.70 14.51 -0.11
CA ARG A 202 13.62 13.17 -0.71
C ARG A 202 12.58 12.25 -0.07
N PHE A 203 11.29 12.58 -0.21
CA PHE A 203 10.24 11.61 0.07
C PHE A 203 10.20 10.57 -1.05
N CYS A 204 10.85 9.42 -0.83
CA CYS A 204 10.91 8.28 -1.76
C CYS A 204 9.59 7.52 -1.78
N SER A 205 9.58 6.26 -1.36
CA SER A 205 8.37 5.47 -1.39
C SER A 205 7.39 5.80 -0.25
N ALA A 206 6.25 5.13 -0.24
CA ALA A 206 5.17 5.36 0.69
C ALA A 206 4.30 4.13 0.98
N THR A 207 3.43 4.24 1.99
CA THR A 207 2.31 3.32 2.20
C THR A 207 1.07 4.08 2.66
N LEU A 208 -0.04 3.92 1.94
CA LEU A 208 -1.37 4.32 2.43
C LEU A 208 -2.00 3.19 3.24
N ALA A 209 -2.05 3.38 4.56
CA ALA A 209 -2.69 2.41 5.44
C ALA A 209 -4.23 2.53 5.36
N PRO A 210 -4.98 1.43 5.20
CA PRO A 210 -6.43 1.45 5.32
C PRO A 210 -6.86 1.79 6.76
N GLU A 211 -8.01 2.45 6.91
CA GLU A 211 -8.58 2.94 8.18
C GLU A 211 -8.59 1.90 9.32
N SER A 212 -8.75 0.62 8.96
CA SER A 212 -8.74 -0.51 9.89
C SER A 212 -7.40 -0.80 10.56
N ASN A 213 -6.26 -0.32 10.03
CA ASN A 213 -4.94 -0.58 10.62
C ASN A 213 -4.81 0.09 11.99
N PHE A 214 -5.34 1.32 12.13
CA PHE A 214 -5.10 2.17 13.30
C PHE A 214 -6.27 2.29 14.27
N TYR A 215 -7.42 1.67 14.00
CA TYR A 215 -8.55 1.62 14.92
C TYR A 215 -8.92 0.19 15.32
N ASN A 216 -8.95 -0.09 16.63
CA ASN A 216 -9.48 -1.34 17.16
C ASN A 216 -10.96 -1.15 17.58
N PRO A 217 -11.94 -1.69 16.84
CA PRO A 217 -13.35 -1.58 17.22
C PRO A 217 -13.70 -2.34 18.51
N SER A 218 -12.89 -3.33 18.92
CA SER A 218 -13.14 -4.15 20.11
C SER A 218 -12.78 -3.42 21.41
N SER A 219 -11.73 -2.61 21.40
CA SER A 219 -11.28 -1.81 22.56
C SER A 219 -11.74 -0.36 22.51
N GLY A 220 -12.13 0.13 21.33
CA GLY A 220 -12.43 1.54 21.05
C GLY A 220 -11.20 2.45 20.95
N LYS A 221 -9.98 1.92 21.09
CA LYS A 221 -8.72 2.68 20.95
C LYS A 221 -8.36 2.88 19.47
N GLY A 222 -7.60 3.92 19.19
CA GLY A 222 -7.05 4.15 17.86
C GLY A 222 -7.54 5.40 17.12
N PHE A 223 -7.10 5.50 15.87
CA PHE A 223 -7.41 6.57 14.92
C PHE A 223 -8.11 5.99 13.69
N LYS A 224 -9.14 6.69 13.17
CA LYS A 224 -10.10 6.15 12.20
C LYS A 224 -9.94 6.64 10.77
N ASP A 225 -9.19 7.71 10.56
CA ASP A 225 -9.01 8.29 9.23
C ASP A 225 -7.73 7.73 8.58
N LEU A 226 -7.61 7.88 7.26
CA LEU A 226 -6.49 7.37 6.49
C LEU A 226 -5.19 8.10 6.85
N ILE A 227 -4.13 7.33 7.05
CA ILE A 227 -2.76 7.83 7.26
C ILE A 227 -1.87 7.31 6.13
N PHE A 228 -1.16 8.22 5.50
CA PHE A 228 -0.16 7.97 4.47
C PHE A 228 1.22 8.16 5.08
N PHE A 229 2.08 7.16 4.92
CA PHE A 229 3.41 7.09 5.51
C PHE A 229 4.45 7.19 4.42
N ASN A 230 5.54 7.88 4.72
CA ASN A 230 6.77 7.92 3.95
C ASN A 230 7.91 8.25 4.92
N GLY A 231 9.12 8.42 4.41
CA GLY A 231 10.16 9.12 5.12
C GLY A 231 11.10 9.84 4.16
N GLU A 232 12.09 10.50 4.74
CA GLU A 232 13.14 11.17 3.98
C GLU A 232 14.30 10.20 3.72
N GLU A 233 14.61 9.96 2.45
CA GLU A 233 15.79 9.22 1.98
C GLU A 233 17.01 10.16 2.05
N ASP A 234 17.45 10.44 3.29
CA ASP A 234 18.52 11.41 3.60
C ASP A 234 19.61 10.78 4.48
N GLY A 235 20.24 9.71 4.00
CA GLY A 235 21.37 9.06 4.66
C GLY A 235 21.07 8.73 6.12
N PHE A 236 21.80 9.30 7.08
CA PHE A 236 21.53 9.06 8.51
C PHE A 236 20.50 10.04 9.11
N THR A 237 20.18 11.14 8.44
CA THR A 237 19.44 12.27 9.00
C THR A 237 17.96 12.31 8.65
N GLY A 238 17.50 11.48 7.73
CA GLY A 238 16.11 11.40 7.31
C GLY A 238 15.12 11.10 8.44
N ARG A 239 13.92 11.66 8.33
CA ARG A 239 12.82 11.52 9.30
C ARG A 239 11.65 10.76 8.67
N ALA A 240 11.04 9.84 9.42
CA ALA A 240 9.79 9.21 9.02
C ALA A 240 8.59 10.12 9.34
N PHE A 241 7.54 10.09 8.51
CA PHE A 241 6.35 10.92 8.67
C PHE A 241 5.03 10.14 8.56
N ALA A 242 3.99 10.69 9.18
CA ALA A 242 2.60 10.29 9.03
C ALA A 242 1.77 11.50 8.58
N HIS A 243 1.18 11.40 7.40
CA HIS A 243 0.33 12.41 6.78
C HIS A 243 -1.15 11.99 6.89
N ILE A 244 -1.98 12.80 7.54
CA ILE A 244 -3.41 12.49 7.66
C ILE A 244 -4.12 12.90 6.36
N VAL A 245 -4.81 11.95 5.72
CA VAL A 245 -5.36 12.13 4.36
C VAL A 245 -6.85 12.48 4.35
N THR A 246 -7.61 11.94 5.30
CA THR A 246 -9.06 12.12 5.43
C THR A 246 -9.45 12.61 6.84
N GLY A 247 -10.73 12.91 7.04
CA GLY A 247 -11.26 13.33 8.34
C GLY A 247 -10.90 14.76 8.76
N PRO A 248 -11.15 15.11 10.04
CA PRO A 248 -11.00 16.48 10.54
C PRO A 248 -9.54 16.95 10.68
N PHE A 249 -8.57 16.04 10.57
CA PHE A 249 -7.14 16.36 10.63
C PHE A 249 -6.46 16.34 9.24
N ALA A 250 -7.22 16.19 8.15
CA ALA A 250 -6.67 16.08 6.79
C ALA A 250 -5.71 17.23 6.44
N GLY A 251 -4.52 16.86 5.96
CA GLY A 251 -3.41 17.77 5.68
C GLY A 251 -2.54 18.18 6.87
N THR A 252 -2.75 17.54 8.03
CA THR A 252 -1.81 17.59 9.15
C THR A 252 -0.79 16.47 9.00
N SER A 253 0.49 16.82 9.18
CA SER A 253 1.62 15.89 9.16
C SER A 253 2.28 15.84 10.52
N TYR A 254 2.72 14.64 10.92
CA TYR A 254 3.47 14.41 12.15
C TYR A 254 4.77 13.69 11.82
N GLU A 255 5.88 14.19 12.36
CA GLU A 255 7.12 13.43 12.41
C GLU A 255 6.93 12.18 13.29
N LEU A 256 7.60 11.06 12.98
CA LEU A 256 7.51 9.81 13.73
C LEU A 256 8.81 9.54 14.50
N PRO A 257 9.10 10.28 15.59
CA PRO A 257 10.41 10.29 16.23
C PRO A 257 10.81 8.96 16.85
N TYR A 258 9.86 8.09 17.17
CA TYR A 258 10.13 6.74 17.71
C TYR A 258 10.64 5.75 16.65
N MET A 259 10.60 6.10 15.36
CA MET A 259 11.33 5.39 14.31
C MET A 259 12.84 5.71 14.35
N GLY A 260 13.26 6.81 14.98
CA GLY A 260 14.63 7.33 14.87
C GLY A 260 14.88 8.04 13.52
N GLN A 261 16.16 8.25 13.20
CA GLN A 261 16.59 8.83 11.92
C GLN A 261 17.46 7.85 11.12
N ALA A 262 17.12 7.72 9.84
CA ALA A 262 17.66 6.78 8.86
C ALA A 262 17.30 7.30 7.45
N GLY A 263 17.75 6.62 6.40
CA GLY A 263 17.45 6.99 5.02
C GLY A 263 16.16 6.28 4.62
N TRP A 264 15.04 6.81 5.10
CA TRP A 264 13.78 6.08 5.10
C TRP A 264 13.18 5.98 3.70
N GLU A 265 13.47 4.86 3.05
CA GLU A 265 12.83 4.44 1.82
C GLU A 265 11.33 4.22 2.05
N ASN A 266 11.00 3.17 2.82
CA ASN A 266 9.63 2.75 3.06
C ASN A 266 9.31 2.77 4.55
N VAL A 267 8.07 3.13 4.86
CA VAL A 267 7.51 3.12 6.22
C VAL A 267 6.19 2.37 6.17
N SER A 268 6.25 1.04 6.33
CA SER A 268 5.18 0.08 6.02
C SER A 268 4.42 -0.40 7.29
N PRO A 269 3.27 0.21 7.64
CA PRO A 269 2.43 -0.26 8.74
C PRO A 269 1.70 -1.58 8.44
N HIS A 270 1.60 -2.43 9.45
CA HIS A 270 0.97 -3.76 9.36
C HIS A 270 -0.52 -3.71 8.98
N THR A 271 -0.93 -4.64 8.11
CA THR A 271 -2.20 -4.68 7.37
C THR A 271 -3.40 -5.25 8.15
N VAL A 272 -3.60 -4.75 9.38
CA VAL A 272 -4.64 -5.09 10.38
C VAL A 272 -4.30 -6.30 11.26
N LEU A 273 -4.05 -6.00 12.54
CA LEU A 273 -4.07 -6.98 13.63
C LEU A 273 -5.48 -7.11 14.22
N ASN A 274 -5.88 -8.33 14.59
CA ASN A 274 -7.21 -8.62 15.13
C ASN A 274 -7.14 -9.28 16.53
N GLY A 275 -8.29 -9.34 17.20
CA GLY A 275 -8.42 -10.03 18.49
C GLY A 275 -7.53 -9.44 19.59
N PRO A 276 -6.76 -10.25 20.35
CA PRO A 276 -5.93 -9.76 21.45
C PRO A 276 -4.85 -8.78 21.00
N ASN A 277 -4.40 -8.88 19.74
CA ASN A 277 -3.33 -8.08 19.17
C ASN A 277 -3.86 -6.79 18.49
N GLY A 278 -5.17 -6.56 18.45
CA GLY A 278 -5.76 -5.41 17.72
C GLY A 278 -5.33 -4.03 18.25
N ASP A 279 -4.94 -3.96 19.53
CA ASP A 279 -4.38 -2.74 20.14
C ASP A 279 -2.91 -2.48 19.79
N LYS A 280 -2.19 -3.43 19.16
CA LYS A 280 -0.82 -3.21 18.70
C LYS A 280 -0.76 -2.44 17.39
N THR A 281 0.33 -1.71 17.22
CA THR A 281 0.69 -1.05 15.97
C THR A 281 2.11 -1.48 15.64
N ILE A 282 2.29 -2.08 14.47
CA ILE A 282 3.60 -2.50 13.95
C ILE A 282 3.88 -1.69 12.70
N VAL A 283 5.10 -1.20 12.55
CA VAL A 283 5.60 -0.56 11.33
C VAL A 283 6.96 -1.15 11.01
N ILE A 284 7.20 -1.54 9.77
CA ILE A 284 8.55 -1.87 9.30
C ILE A 284 9.08 -0.68 8.52
N GLY A 285 10.32 -0.28 8.82
CA GLY A 285 11.04 0.73 8.06
C GLY A 285 12.20 0.10 7.32
N THR A 286 12.34 0.38 6.03
CA THR A 286 13.55 0.09 5.25
C THR A 286 14.38 1.36 5.13
N ASP A 287 15.70 1.20 5.12
CA ASP A 287 16.67 2.28 5.27
C ASP A 287 17.77 2.12 4.23
N ASP A 288 17.63 2.80 3.09
CA ASP A 288 18.65 2.89 2.06
C ASP A 288 19.51 4.16 2.20
N GLY A 289 20.76 4.11 1.73
CA GLY A 289 21.73 5.22 1.81
C GLY A 289 22.23 5.54 3.23
N GLY A 290 21.42 5.27 4.25
CA GLY A 290 21.68 5.44 5.66
C GLY A 290 22.37 4.24 6.29
N HIS A 291 21.80 3.69 7.36
CA HIS A 291 22.45 2.59 8.08
C HIS A 291 22.51 1.33 7.22
N ASN A 292 21.61 1.16 6.26
CA ASN A 292 21.39 -0.04 5.43
C ASN A 292 20.75 -1.19 6.23
N ARG A 293 19.57 -0.95 6.81
CA ARG A 293 18.89 -1.86 7.75
C ARG A 293 17.40 -2.03 7.47
N VAL A 294 16.82 -3.08 8.08
CA VAL A 294 15.38 -3.26 8.22
C VAL A 294 15.02 -3.12 9.70
N PHE A 295 14.17 -2.15 10.00
CA PHE A 295 13.73 -1.80 11.35
C PHE A 295 12.30 -2.28 11.59
N VAL A 296 11.98 -2.65 12.85
CA VAL A 296 10.62 -3.01 13.27
C VAL A 296 10.24 -2.15 14.47
N TYR A 297 9.24 -1.28 14.31
CA TYR A 297 8.62 -0.53 15.39
C TYR A 297 7.40 -1.29 15.91
N VAL A 298 7.25 -1.36 17.24
CA VAL A 298 6.05 -1.89 17.90
C VAL A 298 5.56 -0.91 18.96
N GLY A 299 4.32 -0.43 18.81
CA GLY A 299 3.63 0.45 19.74
C GLY A 299 2.22 -0.04 20.12
N ASP A 300 1.54 0.76 20.95
CA ASP A 300 0.20 0.47 21.48
C ASP A 300 -0.77 1.63 21.18
N LYS A 301 -1.90 1.30 20.57
CA LYS A 301 -3.00 2.22 20.28
C LYS A 301 -3.57 2.82 21.57
N LYS A 302 -3.94 4.11 21.53
CA LYS A 302 -4.41 4.87 22.68
C LYS A 302 -5.85 5.35 22.47
N ALA A 303 -6.58 5.57 23.57
CA ALA A 303 -7.94 6.12 23.54
C ALA A 303 -7.95 7.64 23.29
N SER A 304 -6.89 8.33 23.71
CA SER A 304 -6.73 9.79 23.70
C SER A 304 -5.35 10.18 23.16
N GLY A 305 -5.21 11.46 22.79
CA GLY A 305 -4.03 12.03 22.15
C GLY A 305 -4.34 12.60 20.78
N ASN A 306 -3.30 13.09 20.10
CA ASN A 306 -3.33 13.47 18.69
C ASN A 306 -3.47 12.22 17.78
N PRO A 307 -3.62 12.37 16.45
CA PRO A 307 -3.78 11.24 15.53
C PRO A 307 -2.72 10.13 15.67
N VAL A 308 -1.44 10.48 15.70
CA VAL A 308 -0.34 9.49 15.77
C VAL A 308 -0.20 8.85 17.15
N GLU A 309 -0.49 9.59 18.23
CA GLU A 309 -0.57 9.03 19.58
C GLU A 309 -1.70 8.00 19.70
N LYS A 310 -2.89 8.32 19.19
CA LYS A 310 -4.04 7.40 19.17
C LYS A 310 -3.75 6.18 18.31
N ALA A 311 -3.17 6.37 17.13
CA ALA A 311 -2.73 5.31 16.23
C ALA A 311 -1.64 4.39 16.83
N GLY A 312 -1.05 4.73 17.97
CA GLY A 312 -0.03 3.92 18.62
C GLY A 312 1.34 4.01 17.95
N LEU A 313 1.63 5.14 17.30
CA LEU A 313 2.91 5.46 16.65
C LEU A 313 3.84 6.27 17.58
N THR A 314 3.51 6.39 18.87
CA THR A 314 4.32 7.09 19.88
C THR A 314 4.48 6.28 21.17
N GLY A 315 5.67 6.31 21.77
CA GLY A 315 5.97 5.56 23.01
C GLY A 315 6.06 4.04 22.81
N GLY A 316 6.38 3.61 21.60
CA GLY A 316 6.68 2.21 21.27
C GLY A 316 8.17 1.93 21.33
N LYS A 317 8.56 0.75 20.84
CA LYS A 317 9.95 0.27 20.82
C LYS A 317 10.41 0.02 19.39
N LEU A 318 11.64 0.43 19.10
CA LEU A 318 12.30 0.11 17.82
C LEU A 318 13.28 -1.06 17.96
N TYR A 319 13.22 -1.96 17.00
CA TYR A 319 14.09 -3.11 16.83
C TYR A 319 14.76 -3.06 15.45
N VAL A 320 15.88 -3.76 15.28
CA VAL A 320 16.50 -4.03 13.98
C VAL A 320 16.50 -5.53 13.69
N ILE A 321 16.41 -5.92 12.42
CA ILE A 321 16.55 -7.31 12.00
C ILE A 321 18.03 -7.72 12.03
N TYR A 322 18.32 -8.85 12.69
CA TYR A 322 19.58 -9.58 12.63
C TYR A 322 19.33 -10.98 12.08
N VAL A 323 19.95 -11.33 10.97
CA VAL A 323 19.94 -12.64 10.32
C VAL A 323 21.14 -13.43 10.82
N GLU A 324 20.89 -14.62 11.37
CA GLU A 324 21.96 -15.43 11.98
C GLU A 324 22.93 -15.94 10.90
N GLY A 325 24.19 -15.53 11.02
CA GLY A 325 25.24 -15.88 10.05
C GLY A 325 25.35 -14.95 8.83
N LEU A 326 24.55 -13.87 8.76
CA LEU A 326 24.63 -12.84 7.73
C LEU A 326 24.71 -11.46 8.39
N GLU A 327 25.93 -11.02 8.69
CA GLU A 327 26.22 -9.71 9.30
C GLU A 327 26.26 -8.60 8.24
N ASP A 328 26.81 -8.87 7.06
CA ASP A 328 26.88 -7.93 5.94
C ASP A 328 26.64 -8.64 4.61
N GLU A 329 25.48 -8.39 4.01
CA GLU A 329 25.06 -8.97 2.74
C GLU A 329 26.01 -8.65 1.58
N VAL A 330 26.62 -7.45 1.57
CA VAL A 330 27.56 -7.03 0.52
C VAL A 330 28.79 -7.94 0.50
N ASN A 331 29.25 -8.35 1.68
CA ASN A 331 30.50 -9.09 1.87
C ASN A 331 30.30 -10.61 2.04
N GLN A 332 29.12 -11.05 2.50
CA GLN A 332 28.84 -12.44 2.87
C GLN A 332 27.72 -13.06 1.99
N GLY A 333 26.92 -12.25 1.29
CA GLY A 333 25.74 -12.69 0.56
C GLY A 333 26.00 -13.36 -0.80
N ALA A 334 27.23 -13.36 -1.33
CA ALA A 334 27.54 -13.81 -2.69
C ALA A 334 27.21 -15.29 -2.97
N ASN A 335 27.22 -16.15 -1.95
CA ASN A 335 26.89 -17.58 -2.10
C ASN A 335 25.42 -17.90 -1.77
N LEU A 336 24.60 -16.90 -1.44
CA LEU A 336 23.17 -17.10 -1.17
C LEU A 336 22.40 -17.19 -2.50
N THR A 337 21.52 -18.17 -2.59
CA THR A 337 20.70 -18.47 -3.77
C THR A 337 19.22 -18.33 -3.44
N VAL A 338 18.35 -18.42 -4.45
CA VAL A 338 16.91 -18.57 -4.22
C VAL A 338 16.62 -19.74 -3.26
N HIS A 339 15.64 -19.55 -2.38
CA HIS A 339 15.26 -20.39 -1.23
C HIS A 339 16.32 -20.57 -0.13
N SER A 340 17.46 -19.87 -0.18
CA SER A 340 18.33 -19.77 1.01
C SER A 340 17.51 -19.22 2.18
N THR A 341 17.38 -20.03 3.23
CA THR A 341 16.54 -19.76 4.40
C THR A 341 17.41 -19.73 5.65
N MET A 342 17.26 -18.68 6.46
CA MET A 342 18.01 -18.45 7.69
C MET A 342 17.07 -18.07 8.84
N ALA A 343 17.52 -18.22 10.09
CA ALA A 343 16.83 -17.64 11.23
C ALA A 343 17.11 -16.13 11.31
N PHE A 344 16.16 -15.35 11.80
CA PHE A 344 16.39 -13.97 12.20
C PHE A 344 15.88 -13.69 13.62
N LYS A 345 16.43 -12.63 14.22
CA LYS A 345 16.03 -12.05 15.50
C LYS A 345 15.77 -10.56 15.34
N ALA A 346 14.69 -10.07 15.95
CA ALA A 346 14.44 -8.65 16.14
C ALA A 346 15.18 -8.19 17.40
N VAL A 347 16.21 -7.35 17.23
CA VAL A 347 17.11 -6.91 18.30
C VAL A 347 16.74 -5.49 18.72
N LEU A 348 16.42 -5.29 20.01
CA LEU A 348 15.97 -4.00 20.56
C LEU A 348 17.10 -2.96 20.52
N LEU A 349 16.86 -1.80 19.90
CA LEU A 349 17.85 -0.71 19.82
C LEU A 349 17.86 0.12 21.10
N GLY A 350 18.96 0.04 21.86
CA GLY A 350 19.08 0.71 23.15
C GLY A 350 18.04 0.21 24.16
N ASP A 351 17.23 1.11 24.71
CA ASP A 351 16.04 0.80 25.53
C ASP A 351 14.74 0.67 24.71
N GLY A 352 14.81 0.96 23.40
CA GLY A 352 13.71 1.03 22.45
C GLY A 352 13.18 2.44 22.18
N ASP A 353 13.55 3.47 22.97
CA ASP A 353 13.05 4.84 22.83
C ASP A 353 14.05 5.73 22.06
N LEU A 354 13.85 5.77 20.74
CA LEU A 354 14.61 6.66 19.85
C LEU A 354 13.98 8.05 19.67
N SER A 355 13.01 8.46 20.49
CA SER A 355 12.44 9.81 20.38
C SER A 355 13.37 10.93 20.89
N GLY A 356 14.54 10.58 21.43
CA GLY A 356 15.51 11.52 21.99
C GLY A 356 16.73 11.75 21.10
N THR A 357 17.78 12.32 21.67
CA THR A 357 19.09 12.48 21.01
C THR A 357 19.72 11.13 20.62
N SER A 358 19.42 10.05 21.35
CA SER A 358 19.79 8.66 21.04
C SER A 358 19.29 8.18 19.67
N GLY A 359 18.16 8.70 19.19
CA GLY A 359 17.59 8.38 17.89
C GLY A 359 18.04 9.28 16.74
N THR A 360 19.02 10.17 16.97
CA THR A 360 19.68 10.86 15.86
C THR A 360 20.56 9.87 15.10
N GLY A 361 20.56 9.92 13.78
CA GLY A 361 21.32 8.99 12.93
C GLY A 361 22.78 8.81 13.33
N PRO A 362 23.55 9.90 13.54
CA PRO A 362 24.93 9.79 14.02
C PRO A 362 25.07 9.05 15.36
N GLN A 363 24.09 9.17 16.27
CA GLN A 363 24.08 8.42 17.54
C GLN A 363 23.64 6.97 17.36
N ILE A 364 22.67 6.69 16.49
CA ILE A 364 22.28 5.31 16.14
C ILE A 364 23.47 4.58 15.51
N GLN A 365 24.15 5.20 14.54
CA GLN A 365 25.31 4.66 13.86
C GLN A 365 26.46 4.40 14.82
N ALA A 366 26.80 5.38 15.68
CA ALA A 366 27.94 5.27 16.59
C ALA A 366 27.74 4.25 17.71
N ASN A 367 26.50 4.11 18.22
CA ASN A 367 26.23 3.29 19.41
C ASN A 367 25.70 1.89 19.08
N PHE A 368 25.02 1.70 17.94
CA PHE A 368 24.29 0.46 17.62
C PHE A 368 24.56 -0.09 16.21
N LEU A 369 24.64 0.76 15.18
CA LEU A 369 24.58 0.34 13.77
C LEU A 369 25.73 0.93 12.92
N PRO A 370 26.99 0.48 13.11
CA PRO A 370 28.12 1.02 12.38
C PRO A 370 28.03 0.74 10.87
N ALA A 371 28.32 1.74 10.04
CA ALA A 371 28.12 1.71 8.58
C ALA A 371 28.83 0.56 7.84
N ASN A 372 29.98 0.11 8.36
CA ASN A 372 30.78 -0.96 7.76
C ASN A 372 30.51 -2.35 8.36
N ASN A 373 29.61 -2.45 9.35
CA ASN A 373 29.19 -3.66 10.09
C ASN A 373 30.24 -4.79 10.21
N VAL A 374 31.42 -4.46 10.74
CA VAL A 374 32.59 -5.35 10.74
C VAL A 374 32.53 -6.34 11.90
N ALA A 375 32.81 -7.62 11.62
CA ALA A 375 32.90 -8.69 12.61
C ALA A 375 34.09 -8.52 13.59
N PRO A 376 33.94 -8.87 14.89
CA PRO A 376 32.70 -9.27 15.54
C PRO A 376 31.81 -8.05 15.84
N LEU A 377 30.50 -8.19 15.66
CA LEU A 377 29.57 -7.10 15.91
C LEU A 377 29.52 -6.71 17.39
N ALA A 378 29.57 -5.40 17.66
CA ALA A 378 29.33 -4.83 19.00
C ALA A 378 27.84 -4.93 19.42
N PHE A 379 26.94 -5.07 18.45
CA PHE A 379 25.49 -5.15 18.59
C PHE A 379 24.95 -5.99 17.44
N ASN A 380 24.12 -7.02 17.70
CA ASN A 380 23.68 -7.94 16.65
C ASN A 380 22.71 -7.25 15.69
N ASN A 381 23.09 -7.17 14.41
CA ASN A 381 22.34 -6.50 13.35
C ASN A 381 22.84 -6.97 11.97
N THR A 382 22.00 -6.95 10.94
CA THR A 382 22.41 -7.30 9.56
C THR A 382 22.41 -6.07 8.66
N LYS A 383 23.56 -5.77 8.06
CA LYS A 383 23.65 -4.84 6.94
C LYS A 383 23.13 -5.53 5.68
N PHE A 384 22.03 -5.03 5.16
CA PHE A 384 21.50 -5.43 3.85
C PHE A 384 22.16 -4.61 2.75
N ASN A 385 22.13 -5.09 1.51
CA ASN A 385 22.75 -4.39 0.38
C ASN A 385 21.74 -3.44 -0.27
N ARG A 386 21.58 -2.24 0.34
CA ARG A 386 20.57 -1.24 -0.02
C ARG A 386 19.13 -1.80 0.05
N PRO A 387 18.52 -1.90 1.25
CA PRO A 387 17.14 -2.35 1.39
C PRO A 387 16.17 -1.24 0.97
N GLU A 388 15.57 -1.40 -0.21
CA GLU A 388 14.57 -0.49 -0.76
C GLU A 388 13.15 -0.93 -0.31
N ASP A 389 12.12 -0.96 -1.15
CA ASP A 389 10.74 -1.07 -0.65
C ASP A 389 10.39 -2.38 0.07
N GLY A 390 9.30 -2.31 0.84
CA GLY A 390 8.68 -3.50 1.41
C GLY A 390 7.18 -3.40 1.65
N ALA A 391 6.53 -4.57 1.68
CA ALA A 391 5.10 -4.72 1.84
C ALA A 391 4.73 -5.94 2.69
N TRP A 392 3.76 -5.77 3.58
CA TRP A 392 3.14 -6.87 4.33
C TRP A 392 2.29 -7.76 3.41
N ASP A 393 2.32 -9.08 3.61
CA ASP A 393 1.42 -10.00 2.92
C ASP A 393 -0.04 -9.68 3.31
N PRO A 394 -0.92 -9.31 2.37
CA PRO A 394 -2.29 -8.90 2.69
C PRO A 394 -3.22 -10.10 3.02
N LYS A 395 -2.66 -11.31 3.18
CA LYS A 395 -3.34 -12.54 3.61
C LYS A 395 -2.63 -13.26 4.78
N ILE A 396 -1.31 -13.13 4.91
CA ILE A 396 -0.50 -13.79 5.95
C ILE A 396 0.11 -12.73 6.87
N ASP A 397 -0.52 -12.47 8.01
CA ASP A 397 -0.11 -11.41 8.95
C ASP A 397 1.29 -11.60 9.57
N SER A 398 1.89 -12.79 9.48
CA SER A 398 3.28 -13.05 9.86
C SER A 398 4.32 -12.69 8.79
N ASP A 399 3.93 -12.44 7.54
CA ASP A 399 4.84 -12.32 6.41
C ASP A 399 5.03 -10.86 5.97
N PHE A 400 6.28 -10.40 5.93
CA PHE A 400 6.69 -9.14 5.31
C PHE A 400 7.69 -9.42 4.20
N TYR A 401 7.58 -8.70 3.09
CA TYR A 401 8.51 -8.76 1.97
C TYR A 401 9.26 -7.45 1.86
N PHE A 402 10.54 -7.51 1.51
CA PHE A 402 11.29 -6.33 1.10
C PHE A 402 12.28 -6.69 0.00
N ILE A 403 12.70 -5.70 -0.76
CA ILE A 403 13.72 -5.85 -1.79
C ILE A 403 15.05 -5.25 -1.36
N THR A 404 16.14 -5.85 -1.83
CA THR A 404 17.47 -5.23 -1.81
C THR A 404 17.87 -4.96 -3.25
N THR A 405 18.30 -3.75 -3.54
CA THR A 405 18.59 -3.32 -4.91
C THR A 405 20.01 -3.70 -5.33
N ALA A 406 20.93 -3.71 -4.36
CA ALA A 406 22.34 -4.04 -4.55
C ALA A 406 23.03 -3.14 -5.62
N SER A 407 23.87 -3.75 -6.46
CA SER A 407 24.67 -3.06 -7.50
C SER A 407 24.36 -3.63 -8.88
N PHE A 408 24.33 -2.75 -9.88
CA PHE A 408 24.04 -3.15 -11.26
C PHE A 408 25.06 -4.16 -11.82
N SER A 409 26.35 -4.01 -11.51
CA SER A 409 27.42 -4.77 -12.18
C SER A 409 28.44 -5.45 -11.26
N SER A 410 28.33 -5.30 -9.94
CA SER A 410 29.29 -5.90 -9.00
C SER A 410 29.09 -7.42 -8.90
N LEU A 411 30.19 -8.19 -8.95
CA LEU A 411 30.17 -9.63 -8.76
C LEU A 411 29.80 -10.00 -7.31
N GLY A 412 28.97 -11.02 -7.14
CA GLY A 412 28.46 -11.49 -5.85
C GLY A 412 27.38 -10.59 -5.23
N GLN A 413 26.97 -9.53 -5.92
CA GLN A 413 25.94 -8.61 -5.45
C GLN A 413 24.68 -8.77 -6.31
N HIS A 414 23.64 -9.31 -5.68
CA HIS A 414 22.38 -9.65 -6.33
C HIS A 414 21.29 -8.77 -5.74
N THR A 415 20.46 -8.17 -6.59
CA THR A 415 19.17 -7.68 -6.12
C THR A 415 18.31 -8.87 -5.68
N ARG A 416 17.53 -8.73 -4.62
CA ARG A 416 16.76 -9.84 -4.04
C ARG A 416 15.38 -9.42 -3.59
N LEU A 417 14.43 -10.33 -3.74
CA LEU A 417 13.17 -10.31 -2.97
C LEU A 417 13.34 -11.19 -1.74
N TRP A 418 13.29 -10.59 -0.56
CA TRP A 418 13.33 -11.27 0.73
C TRP A 418 11.91 -11.45 1.29
N ARG A 419 11.69 -12.53 2.04
CA ARG A 419 10.53 -12.72 2.91
C ARG A 419 10.97 -12.91 4.34
N LEU A 420 10.61 -11.97 5.23
CA LEU A 420 10.57 -12.20 6.67
C LEU A 420 9.26 -12.93 7.01
N ARG A 421 9.35 -14.01 7.77
CA ARG A 421 8.21 -14.62 8.47
C ARG A 421 8.47 -14.58 9.97
N PHE A 422 7.71 -13.75 10.68
CA PHE A 422 7.77 -13.62 12.14
C PHE A 422 7.08 -14.81 12.81
N ASN A 423 7.64 -15.32 13.90
CA ASN A 423 6.90 -16.24 14.79
C ASN A 423 5.77 -15.50 15.53
N ASP A 424 5.98 -14.21 15.80
CA ASP A 424 4.99 -13.28 16.31
C ASP A 424 5.32 -11.86 15.79
N PRO A 425 4.52 -11.29 14.86
CA PRO A 425 4.81 -9.98 14.31
C PRO A 425 4.68 -8.86 15.36
N THR A 426 3.98 -9.10 16.48
CA THR A 426 3.87 -8.12 17.58
C THR A 426 5.07 -8.10 18.53
N LEU A 427 6.03 -9.02 18.34
CA LEU A 427 7.22 -9.18 19.17
C LEU A 427 6.94 -9.36 20.68
N GLN A 428 5.75 -9.84 21.06
CA GLN A 428 5.34 -10.01 22.46
C GLN A 428 5.67 -11.40 23.02
N THR A 429 5.55 -12.44 22.19
CA THR A 429 5.71 -13.85 22.56
C THR A 429 6.95 -14.49 21.95
N SER A 430 7.49 -13.91 20.89
CA SER A 430 8.76 -14.29 20.27
C SER A 430 9.43 -13.06 19.65
N LEU A 431 10.77 -13.01 19.68
CA LEU A 431 11.57 -12.04 18.94
C LEU A 431 12.18 -12.65 17.67
N GLU A 432 11.72 -13.84 17.27
CA GLU A 432 12.39 -14.69 16.29
C GLU A 432 11.51 -14.91 15.05
N GLY A 433 12.14 -15.33 13.96
CA GLY A 433 11.47 -15.73 12.73
C GLY A 433 12.43 -16.36 11.72
N THR A 434 11.96 -16.54 10.49
CA THR A 434 12.76 -17.04 9.37
C THR A 434 12.80 -16.03 8.24
N ILE A 435 13.96 -15.83 7.62
CA ILE A 435 14.12 -15.05 6.39
C ILE A 435 14.42 -15.99 5.22
N GLU A 436 13.78 -15.78 4.07
CA GLU A 436 13.98 -16.57 2.82
C GLU A 436 14.18 -15.64 1.62
N ILE A 437 15.08 -16.00 0.69
CA ILE A 437 15.20 -15.36 -0.63
C ILE A 437 14.17 -15.99 -1.59
N LEU A 438 13.26 -15.19 -2.12
CA LEU A 438 12.28 -15.61 -3.14
C LEU A 438 12.73 -15.29 -4.57
N ILE A 439 13.55 -14.25 -4.75
CA ILE A 439 14.18 -13.92 -6.03
C ILE A 439 15.64 -13.59 -5.75
N ASN A 440 16.55 -14.12 -6.55
CA ASN A 440 17.95 -13.73 -6.56
C ASN A 440 18.31 -13.29 -7.98
N GLY A 441 18.58 -12.00 -8.17
CA GLY A 441 18.96 -11.43 -9.46
C GLY A 441 20.24 -12.05 -10.04
N PRO A 442 20.50 -11.89 -11.34
CA PRO A 442 21.69 -12.42 -11.98
C PRO A 442 22.97 -11.69 -11.51
N ASP A 443 24.08 -12.42 -11.54
CA ASP A 443 25.40 -11.92 -11.12
C ASP A 443 26.00 -10.92 -12.14
N GLY A 444 26.80 -9.98 -11.63
CA GLY A 444 27.50 -8.99 -12.42
C GLY A 444 26.57 -8.20 -13.36
N SER A 445 27.05 -7.93 -14.58
CA SER A 445 26.33 -7.16 -15.61
C SER A 445 25.33 -7.97 -16.45
N SER A 446 24.98 -9.19 -16.06
CA SER A 446 23.97 -9.99 -16.77
C SER A 446 22.57 -9.40 -16.56
N THR A 447 21.80 -9.21 -17.64
CA THR A 447 20.42 -8.67 -17.58
C THR A 447 19.37 -9.74 -17.89
N ALA A 448 19.70 -11.02 -17.66
CA ALA A 448 18.84 -12.18 -17.87
C ALA A 448 17.72 -12.35 -16.82
N GLY A 449 17.77 -11.56 -15.75
CA GLY A 449 16.79 -11.47 -14.67
C GLY A 449 16.74 -10.03 -14.14
N PRO A 450 16.07 -9.77 -13.01
CA PRO A 450 15.90 -8.42 -12.49
C PRO A 450 17.23 -7.83 -12.00
N LYS A 451 17.45 -6.54 -12.26
CA LYS A 451 18.60 -5.78 -11.74
C LYS A 451 18.07 -4.57 -10.98
N MET A 452 18.61 -4.35 -9.77
CA MET A 452 18.28 -3.21 -8.92
C MET A 452 16.77 -3.02 -8.74
N LEU A 453 16.14 -3.99 -8.06
CA LEU A 453 14.74 -3.89 -7.68
C LEU A 453 14.57 -2.86 -6.56
N ASP A 454 13.69 -1.90 -6.83
CA ASP A 454 13.43 -0.69 -6.04
C ASP A 454 12.06 -0.76 -5.36
N ASN A 455 10.97 -0.83 -6.16
CA ASN A 455 9.59 -0.76 -5.68
C ASN A 455 8.83 -2.11 -5.73
N ILE A 456 7.89 -2.34 -4.79
CA ILE A 456 7.11 -3.61 -4.67
C ILE A 456 5.64 -3.42 -4.27
N ALA A 457 4.74 -4.05 -5.05
CA ALA A 457 3.34 -4.28 -4.66
C ALA A 457 3.03 -5.76 -4.45
N VAL A 458 2.34 -6.11 -3.36
CA VAL A 458 1.90 -7.50 -3.06
C VAL A 458 0.38 -7.61 -3.02
N THR A 459 -0.17 -8.63 -3.68
CA THR A 459 -1.62 -8.86 -3.75
C THR A 459 -2.08 -10.04 -2.89
N LYS A 460 -3.37 -10.05 -2.54
CA LYS A 460 -4.02 -11.19 -1.83
C LYS A 460 -3.99 -12.52 -2.61
N ARG A 461 -3.64 -12.49 -3.90
CA ARG A 461 -3.48 -13.70 -4.74
C ARG A 461 -2.10 -14.35 -4.60
N GLY A 462 -1.12 -13.66 -3.98
CA GLY A 462 0.29 -14.07 -3.98
C GLY A 462 1.03 -13.67 -5.25
N GLU A 463 0.49 -12.71 -6.02
CA GLU A 463 1.18 -12.02 -7.10
C GLU A 463 1.87 -10.77 -6.56
N PHE A 464 3.06 -10.52 -7.08
CA PHE A 464 3.96 -9.42 -6.77
C PHE A 464 4.21 -8.65 -8.06
N ILE A 465 4.17 -7.32 -7.99
CA ILE A 465 4.74 -6.46 -9.04
C ILE A 465 6.01 -5.84 -8.46
N LEU A 466 7.09 -5.85 -9.23
CA LEU A 466 8.41 -5.40 -8.83
C LEU A 466 8.95 -4.46 -9.91
N GLN A 467 9.55 -3.35 -9.52
CA GLN A 467 10.09 -2.34 -10.43
C GLN A 467 11.62 -2.25 -10.31
N GLU A 468 12.29 -1.80 -11.37
CA GLU A 468 13.74 -1.55 -11.37
C GLU A 468 14.04 -0.04 -11.35
N ASP A 469 14.97 0.38 -10.48
CA ASP A 469 15.84 1.55 -10.69
C ASP A 469 17.26 1.05 -11.05
N PRO A 470 17.70 1.09 -12.32
CA PRO A 470 19.07 0.77 -12.67
C PRO A 470 20.06 1.92 -12.41
N GLY A 471 19.58 3.11 -12.01
CA GLY A 471 20.26 4.39 -12.16
C GLY A 471 20.76 4.61 -13.59
N SER A 472 21.81 5.41 -13.75
CA SER A 472 22.43 5.75 -15.05
C SER A 472 23.14 4.60 -15.78
N ASN A 473 22.81 3.33 -15.51
CA ASN A 473 23.36 2.17 -16.21
C ASN A 473 22.70 2.01 -17.60
N PRO A 474 23.44 1.57 -18.64
CA PRO A 474 22.91 1.45 -20.00
C PRO A 474 22.00 0.22 -20.17
N HIS A 475 20.84 0.23 -19.51
CA HIS A 475 19.83 -0.83 -19.47
C HIS A 475 18.45 -0.20 -19.37
N ILE A 476 17.50 -0.63 -20.20
CA ILE A 476 16.12 -0.16 -20.14
C ILE A 476 15.43 -0.82 -18.94
N ALA A 477 15.07 0.00 -17.94
CA ALA A 477 14.46 -0.45 -16.69
C ALA A 477 13.13 -1.18 -16.92
N ARG A 478 12.92 -2.28 -16.19
CA ARG A 478 11.81 -3.23 -16.37
C ARG A 478 10.87 -3.27 -15.18
N MET A 479 9.68 -3.80 -15.44
CA MET A 479 8.74 -4.20 -14.42
C MET A 479 8.46 -5.69 -14.54
N TRP A 480 8.50 -6.37 -13.40
CA TRP A 480 8.40 -7.82 -13.30
C TRP A 480 7.14 -8.22 -12.52
N ARG A 481 6.60 -9.39 -12.86
CA ARG A 481 5.57 -10.08 -12.06
C ARG A 481 6.14 -11.35 -11.49
N TYR A 482 6.15 -11.49 -10.17
CA TYR A 482 6.43 -12.76 -9.50
C TYR A 482 5.15 -13.38 -8.94
N ASN A 483 5.00 -14.70 -9.09
CA ASN A 483 3.88 -15.45 -8.53
C ASN A 483 4.39 -16.53 -7.58
N ARG A 484 4.22 -16.30 -6.27
CA ARG A 484 4.71 -17.19 -5.20
C ARG A 484 4.05 -18.58 -5.21
N LYS A 485 2.89 -18.77 -5.85
CA LYS A 485 2.25 -20.10 -5.95
C LYS A 485 2.92 -21.00 -6.98
N THR A 486 3.39 -20.41 -8.09
CA THR A 486 4.00 -21.13 -9.21
C THR A 486 5.52 -21.03 -9.20
N ASP A 487 6.07 -20.11 -8.41
CA ASP A 487 7.48 -19.74 -8.36
C ASP A 487 8.01 -19.30 -9.74
N VAL A 488 7.26 -18.41 -10.39
CA VAL A 488 7.55 -17.89 -11.74
C VAL A 488 7.72 -16.39 -11.67
N LEU A 489 8.74 -15.88 -12.37
CA LEU A 489 9.08 -14.48 -12.54
C LEU A 489 9.02 -14.12 -14.03
N ASP A 490 8.08 -13.26 -14.42
CA ASP A 490 7.88 -12.79 -15.79
C ASP A 490 8.27 -11.31 -15.93
N ILE A 491 8.86 -10.91 -17.07
CA ILE A 491 8.89 -9.49 -17.47
C ILE A 491 7.52 -9.12 -18.01
N ILE A 492 6.87 -8.09 -17.45
CA ILE A 492 5.52 -7.66 -17.87
C ILE A 492 5.54 -6.34 -18.63
N ALA A 493 6.40 -5.41 -18.24
CA ALA A 493 6.55 -4.10 -18.88
C ALA A 493 8.01 -3.64 -18.84
N GLN A 494 8.34 -2.63 -19.63
CA GLN A 494 9.63 -1.97 -19.63
C GLN A 494 9.46 -0.50 -20.01
N HIS A 495 10.41 0.34 -19.64
CA HIS A 495 10.48 1.72 -20.11
C HIS A 495 10.46 1.77 -21.64
N ASN A 496 9.77 2.79 -22.18
CA ASN A 496 9.49 2.90 -23.59
C ASN A 496 10.78 3.10 -24.39
N PRO A 497 11.19 2.14 -25.25
CA PRO A 497 12.46 2.26 -25.98
C PRO A 497 12.52 3.49 -26.90
N ALA A 498 11.37 4.04 -27.31
CA ALA A 498 11.31 5.28 -28.09
C ALA A 498 11.82 6.52 -27.31
N PHE A 499 11.84 6.46 -25.97
CA PHE A 499 12.30 7.54 -25.11
C PHE A 499 13.63 7.25 -24.42
N PHE A 500 13.86 6.00 -24.00
CA PHE A 500 14.90 5.63 -23.03
C PHE A 500 16.00 4.71 -23.58
N SER A 501 16.00 4.38 -24.88
CA SER A 501 17.04 3.47 -25.41
C SER A 501 18.47 4.04 -25.29
N PRO A 502 19.40 3.38 -24.58
CA PRO A 502 20.81 3.76 -24.58
C PRO A 502 21.46 3.47 -25.96
N PRO A 503 22.60 4.11 -26.29
CA PRO A 503 23.37 5.06 -25.47
C PRO A 503 22.95 6.52 -25.64
N THR A 504 22.03 6.82 -26.56
CA THR A 504 21.57 8.18 -26.88
C THR A 504 20.04 8.23 -26.84
N PRO A 505 19.45 8.30 -25.64
CA PRO A 505 18.00 8.36 -25.46
C PRO A 505 17.42 9.70 -25.94
N VAL A 506 16.10 9.76 -26.05
CA VAL A 506 15.37 11.02 -26.29
C VAL A 506 15.14 11.77 -24.96
N LYS A 507 15.03 11.05 -23.85
CA LYS A 507 14.89 11.60 -22.49
C LYS A 507 16.14 11.37 -21.64
N THR A 508 16.35 10.15 -21.16
CA THR A 508 17.44 9.79 -20.24
C THR A 508 17.84 8.30 -20.38
N ILE A 509 18.93 7.91 -19.71
CA ILE A 509 19.31 6.51 -19.39
C ILE A 509 19.23 6.25 -17.87
N ASP A 510 18.63 7.19 -17.15
CA ASP A 510 18.52 7.32 -15.70
C ASP A 510 17.01 7.33 -15.40
N GLU A 511 16.30 6.33 -15.95
CA GLU A 511 14.86 6.17 -15.80
C GLU A 511 14.52 5.00 -14.87
N GLU A 512 13.58 5.27 -13.99
CA GLU A 512 13.11 4.36 -12.98
C GLU A 512 11.59 4.45 -12.89
N SER A 513 10.99 3.45 -12.25
CA SER A 513 9.55 3.48 -12.00
C SER A 513 9.30 3.07 -10.56
N SER A 514 8.49 3.84 -9.84
CA SER A 514 8.20 3.61 -8.43
C SER A 514 6.68 3.58 -8.18
N GLY A 515 6.33 3.56 -6.90
CA GLY A 515 4.99 3.81 -6.39
C GLY A 515 3.96 2.74 -6.75
N VAL A 516 4.34 1.50 -7.09
CA VAL A 516 3.32 0.52 -7.51
C VAL A 516 2.37 0.19 -6.37
N ILE A 517 1.07 0.41 -6.61
CA ILE A 517 0.00 0.08 -5.67
C ILE A 517 -1.09 -0.75 -6.35
N ASN A 518 -1.51 -1.82 -5.67
CA ASN A 518 -2.66 -2.61 -6.12
C ASN A 518 -3.97 -1.84 -5.85
N VAL A 519 -4.74 -1.59 -6.90
CA VAL A 519 -6.01 -0.85 -6.84
C VAL A 519 -7.20 -1.73 -7.25
N ASP A 520 -7.12 -3.05 -7.04
CA ASP A 520 -8.15 -4.03 -7.39
C ASP A 520 -9.54 -3.65 -6.83
N LYS A 521 -9.57 -3.06 -5.62
CA LYS A 521 -10.80 -2.64 -4.94
C LYS A 521 -11.41 -1.35 -5.49
N ILE A 522 -10.64 -0.54 -6.21
CA ILE A 522 -11.03 0.78 -6.71
C ILE A 522 -11.41 0.69 -8.20
N LEU A 523 -10.55 0.02 -8.98
CA LEU A 523 -10.63 -0.05 -10.44
C LEU A 523 -11.05 -1.45 -10.97
N GLY A 524 -11.03 -2.48 -10.13
CA GLY A 524 -11.29 -3.86 -10.51
C GLY A 524 -10.01 -4.71 -10.62
N ARG A 525 -10.15 -6.04 -10.60
CA ARG A 525 -9.01 -6.98 -10.55
C ARG A 525 -8.03 -6.77 -11.72
N GLY A 526 -6.74 -6.77 -11.40
CA GLY A 526 -5.63 -6.65 -12.35
C GLY A 526 -5.15 -5.21 -12.54
N TRP A 527 -5.79 -4.21 -11.93
CA TRP A 527 -5.37 -2.82 -12.01
C TRP A 527 -4.38 -2.43 -10.90
N TYR A 528 -3.36 -1.70 -11.32
CA TYR A 528 -2.33 -1.07 -10.50
C TYR A 528 -2.20 0.40 -10.93
N LEU A 529 -1.77 1.25 -10.00
CA LEU A 529 -1.18 2.55 -10.32
C LEU A 529 0.30 2.48 -10.00
N PHE A 530 1.11 3.25 -10.72
CA PHE A 530 2.56 3.39 -10.54
C PHE A 530 2.98 4.68 -11.27
N ASP A 531 4.20 5.13 -11.06
CA ASP A 531 4.77 6.28 -11.76
C ASP A 531 6.13 5.97 -12.37
N VAL A 532 6.65 6.95 -13.11
CA VAL A 532 7.98 6.94 -13.71
C VAL A 532 8.67 8.24 -13.36
N GLN A 533 9.89 8.11 -12.84
CA GLN A 533 10.85 9.21 -12.77
C GLN A 533 11.75 9.12 -14.00
N SER A 534 11.88 10.23 -14.72
CA SER A 534 12.69 10.28 -15.94
C SER A 534 14.03 11.00 -15.72
N HIS A 535 14.32 11.47 -14.50
CA HIS A 535 15.41 12.35 -14.02
C HIS A 535 15.88 13.52 -14.93
N ASN A 536 15.25 13.72 -16.08
CA ASN A 536 15.55 14.76 -17.05
C ASN A 536 15.19 16.11 -16.44
N THR A 537 16.20 16.94 -16.19
CA THR A 537 16.05 18.18 -15.44
C THR A 537 15.16 19.19 -16.16
N LEU A 538 14.17 19.71 -15.45
CA LEU A 538 13.27 20.76 -15.89
C LEU A 538 13.44 22.03 -15.03
N PRO A 539 13.15 23.24 -15.55
CA PRO A 539 13.15 24.45 -14.74
C PRO A 539 12.14 24.38 -13.59
N ASP A 540 12.40 25.14 -12.51
CA ASP A 540 11.38 25.40 -11.49
C ASP A 540 10.10 25.99 -12.14
N PRO A 541 8.89 25.57 -11.72
CA PRO A 541 8.59 24.76 -10.52
C PRO A 541 8.64 23.24 -10.73
N LEU A 542 9.02 22.73 -11.90
CA LEU A 542 8.87 21.33 -12.28
C LEU A 542 10.01 20.42 -11.81
N VAL A 543 11.25 20.94 -11.74
CA VAL A 543 12.48 20.27 -11.26
C VAL A 543 12.97 19.11 -12.15
N GLN A 544 12.17 18.08 -12.44
CA GLN A 544 12.51 16.97 -13.35
C GLN A 544 11.26 16.43 -14.06
N ASP A 545 11.44 15.66 -15.13
CA ASP A 545 10.35 14.99 -15.89
C ASP A 545 9.87 13.68 -15.20
N GLY A 546 8.62 13.28 -15.49
CA GLY A 546 7.97 12.12 -14.90
C GLY A 546 6.51 11.95 -15.36
N GLN A 547 5.88 10.84 -14.97
CA GLN A 547 4.51 10.52 -15.39
C GLN A 547 3.81 9.60 -14.38
N LEU A 548 2.53 9.86 -14.11
CA LEU A 548 1.65 8.92 -13.39
C LEU A 548 0.94 8.01 -14.40
N LEU A 549 0.95 6.69 -14.14
CA LEU A 549 0.35 5.69 -15.02
C LEU A 549 -0.65 4.77 -14.30
N ALA A 550 -1.56 4.21 -15.09
CA ALA A 550 -2.31 3.01 -14.74
C ALA A 550 -1.76 1.82 -15.53
N LEU A 551 -1.62 0.68 -14.85
CA LEU A 551 -1.25 -0.61 -15.42
C LEU A 551 -2.40 -1.60 -15.22
N TYR A 552 -2.74 -2.34 -16.27
CA TYR A 552 -3.57 -3.53 -16.18
C TYR A 552 -2.75 -4.78 -16.52
N VAL A 553 -2.75 -5.76 -15.61
CA VAL A 553 -2.14 -7.07 -15.78
C VAL A 553 -3.23 -8.15 -15.73
N PRO A 554 -3.40 -8.98 -16.78
CA PRO A 554 -4.36 -10.10 -16.76
C PRO A 554 -4.03 -11.10 -15.64
N THR A 555 -4.99 -11.38 -14.77
CA THR A 555 -4.76 -12.11 -13.50
C THR A 555 -4.64 -13.64 -13.62
N GLY A 556 -4.61 -14.20 -14.84
CA GLY A 556 -4.44 -15.64 -15.13
C GLY A 556 -5.62 -16.55 -14.74
N ASP A 557 -6.18 -16.36 -13.55
CA ASP A 557 -7.36 -17.05 -13.02
C ASP A 557 -8.62 -16.58 -13.76
N SER A 558 -9.26 -17.50 -14.49
CA SER A 558 -10.70 -17.38 -14.78
C SER A 558 -11.50 -17.71 -13.51
N GLU A 559 -12.56 -16.93 -13.30
CA GLU A 559 -13.60 -17.07 -12.26
C GLU A 559 -13.40 -16.33 -10.91
N CYS A 560 -14.53 -15.83 -10.42
CA CYS A 560 -14.74 -15.36 -9.07
C CYS A 560 -14.78 -16.58 -8.13
N ALA A 561 -13.80 -16.70 -7.25
CA ALA A 561 -13.77 -17.63 -6.12
C ALA A 561 -13.51 -16.86 -4.82
#